data_AF-A0AAJ1ZZE0-F1
#
_entry.id   AF-A0AAJ1ZZE0-F1
#
_cell.length_a   1.000
_cell.length_b   1.000
_cell.length_c   1.000
_cell.angle_alpha   90.00
_cell.angle_beta   90.00
_cell.angle_gamma   90.00
#
_symmetry.space_group_name_H-M   'P 1'
#
loop_
_entity.id
_entity.type
_entity.pdbx_description
1 polymer ?
#
loop_
_entity_poly.entity_id
_entity_poly.type
_entity_poly.pdbx_seq_one_letter_code
_entity_poly.pdbx_strand_id
1 'polypeptide(L)'
;MKASSMAAIWLSAMALVSAARAEEGAPAASEVGHATEAWLTLQSSNAAAGPARPMPGAQASLAYARYMKSFETAIPERYGSSLEQAGRPALDVNYHDAD
;
A
#
# COMPACT_ATOMS: atom_id res chain seq x y z
N MET A 1 -19.66 23.39 -54.34
CA MET A 1 -20.39 24.23 -53.36
C MET A 1 -21.27 23.35 -52.49
N LYS A 2 -21.15 23.53 -51.16
CA LYS A 2 -21.99 23.00 -50.07
C LYS A 2 -21.77 21.52 -49.68
N ALA A 3 -21.58 21.13 -48.42
CA ALA A 3 -21.18 21.79 -47.18
C ALA A 3 -20.82 20.67 -46.18
N SER A 4 -19.72 20.83 -45.46
CA SER A 4 -19.42 20.07 -44.24
C SER A 4 -20.55 20.20 -43.22
N SER A 5 -20.86 19.12 -42.48
CA SER A 5 -21.16 19.14 -41.03
C SER A 5 -21.87 17.84 -40.60
N MET A 6 -21.12 16.82 -40.21
CA MET A 6 -21.61 15.74 -39.33
C MET A 6 -20.45 15.22 -38.47
N ALA A 7 -19.78 16.10 -37.72
CA ALA A 7 -18.78 15.70 -36.73
C ALA A 7 -18.86 16.52 -35.43
N ALA A 8 -19.96 17.25 -35.21
CA ALA A 8 -20.03 18.28 -34.17
C ALA A 8 -21.22 18.11 -33.21
N ILE A 9 -21.65 16.88 -32.91
CA ILE A 9 -22.73 16.66 -31.91
C ILE A 9 -22.32 15.66 -30.80
N TRP A 10 -21.11 15.09 -30.81
CA TRP A 10 -20.64 14.21 -29.74
C TRP A 10 -19.72 14.89 -28.70
N LEU A 11 -19.59 16.21 -28.70
CA LEU A 11 -18.71 16.94 -27.77
C LEU A 11 -19.44 17.86 -26.77
N SER A 12 -20.75 17.71 -26.56
CA SER A 12 -21.48 18.62 -25.66
C SER A 12 -22.16 17.95 -24.45
N ALA A 13 -22.07 16.64 -24.29
CA ALA A 13 -22.59 15.98 -23.08
C ALA A 13 -21.60 15.95 -21.91
N MET A 14 -20.31 16.23 -22.14
CA MET A 14 -19.26 16.12 -21.12
C MET A 14 -18.89 17.45 -20.44
N ALA A 15 -19.59 18.54 -20.76
CA ALA A 15 -19.41 19.83 -20.09
C ALA A 15 -20.40 20.04 -18.93
N LEU A 16 -21.59 19.42 -18.96
CA LEU A 16 -22.56 19.57 -17.87
C LEU A 16 -22.26 18.70 -16.64
N VAL A 17 -21.56 17.57 -16.80
CA VAL A 17 -21.19 16.68 -15.68
C VAL A 17 -20.01 17.23 -14.86
N SER A 18 -19.26 18.23 -15.38
CA SER A 18 -18.15 18.83 -14.64
C SER A 18 -18.59 19.98 -13.73
N ALA A 19 -19.67 20.69 -14.09
CA ALA A 19 -20.21 21.77 -13.27
C ALA A 19 -20.92 21.26 -12.00
N ALA A 20 -21.52 20.06 -12.06
CA ALA A 20 -22.14 19.42 -10.89
C ALA A 20 -21.14 18.91 -9.84
N ARG A 21 -19.84 18.82 -10.18
CA ARG A 21 -18.76 18.48 -9.24
C ARG A 21 -18.02 19.70 -8.67
N ALA A 22 -18.22 20.89 -9.24
CA ALA A 22 -17.51 22.10 -8.81
C ALA A 22 -18.15 22.78 -7.58
N GLU A 23 -19.31 22.29 -7.14
CA GLU A 23 -19.97 22.65 -5.86
C GLU A 23 -19.59 21.66 -4.75
N GLU A 24 -18.43 21.00 -4.82
CA GLU A 24 -17.79 20.47 -3.61
C GLU A 24 -17.20 21.67 -2.87
N GLY A 25 -18.03 22.28 -2.02
CA GLY A 25 -17.66 23.40 -1.16
C GLY A 25 -16.28 23.17 -0.56
N ALA A 26 -15.43 24.19 -0.66
CA ALA A 26 -14.08 24.13 -0.11
C ALA A 26 -14.16 23.59 1.33
N PRO A 27 -13.38 22.53 1.67
CA PRO A 27 -13.46 21.91 2.97
C PRO A 27 -13.26 22.98 4.04
N ALA A 28 -14.30 23.22 4.84
CA ALA A 28 -14.18 24.11 5.99
C ALA A 28 -13.04 23.58 6.86
N ALA A 29 -12.29 24.45 7.54
CA ALA A 29 -11.10 24.09 8.32
C ALA A 29 -11.33 23.04 9.44
N SER A 30 -12.55 22.51 9.59
CA SER A 30 -12.95 21.42 10.49
C SER A 30 -13.05 20.03 9.82
N GLU A 31 -12.57 19.85 8.59
CA GLU A 31 -12.70 18.57 7.86
C GLU A 31 -11.78 17.47 8.39
N VAL A 32 -10.73 17.81 9.14
CA VAL A 32 -9.85 16.81 9.76
C VAL A 32 -10.61 15.93 10.75
N GLY A 33 -11.45 16.50 11.61
CA GLY A 33 -12.20 15.75 12.63
C GLY A 33 -13.24 14.82 11.99
N HIS A 34 -14.05 15.37 11.08
CA HIS A 34 -15.07 14.63 10.35
C HIS A 34 -14.46 13.52 9.48
N ALA A 35 -13.40 13.83 8.71
CA ALA A 35 -12.70 12.82 7.93
C ALA A 35 -12.11 11.73 8.83
N THR A 36 -11.51 12.10 9.98
CA THR A 36 -10.94 11.12 10.92
C THR A 36 -12.01 10.17 11.46
N GLU A 37 -13.16 10.69 11.86
CA GLU A 37 -14.28 9.86 12.33
C GLU A 37 -14.80 8.93 11.24
N ALA A 38 -14.91 9.42 10.00
CA ALA A 38 -15.29 8.61 8.85
C ALA A 38 -14.28 7.48 8.57
N TRP A 39 -12.98 7.75 8.65
CA TRP A 39 -11.93 6.74 8.48
C TRP A 39 -11.93 5.71 9.60
N LEU A 40 -12.09 6.12 10.86
CA LEU A 40 -12.16 5.20 11.99
C LEU A 40 -13.41 4.32 11.94
N THR A 41 -14.54 4.89 11.52
CA THR A 41 -15.78 4.14 11.28
C THR A 41 -15.59 3.12 10.17
N LEU A 42 -14.96 3.50 9.06
CA LEU A 42 -14.67 2.59 7.95
C LEU A 42 -13.74 1.44 8.36
N GLN A 43 -12.67 1.73 9.12
CA GLN A 43 -11.71 0.73 9.59
C GLN A 43 -12.32 -0.23 10.61
N SER A 44 -13.06 0.29 11.59
CA SER A 44 -13.68 -0.53 12.65
C SER A 44 -14.86 -1.36 12.16
N SER A 45 -15.65 -0.83 11.22
CA SER A 45 -16.80 -1.54 10.65
C SER A 45 -16.39 -2.69 9.72
N ASN A 46 -15.16 -2.69 9.21
CA ASN A 46 -14.68 -3.64 8.21
C ASN A 46 -15.51 -3.59 6.90
N ALA A 47 -16.28 -2.52 6.66
CA ALA A 47 -17.20 -2.42 5.53
C ALA A 47 -16.50 -2.40 4.16
N ALA A 48 -15.24 -1.96 4.12
CA ALA A 48 -14.40 -1.96 2.92
C ALA A 48 -13.51 -3.22 2.78
N ALA A 49 -13.68 -4.23 3.63
CA ALA A 49 -12.87 -5.43 3.54
C ALA A 49 -13.22 -6.26 2.30
N GLY A 50 -12.19 -6.88 1.72
CA GLY A 50 -12.39 -7.87 0.67
C GLY A 50 -13.10 -9.13 1.19
N PRO A 51 -13.55 -10.03 0.28
CA PRO A 51 -14.17 -11.28 0.67
C PRO A 51 -13.28 -12.11 1.59
N ALA A 52 -13.88 -12.81 2.55
CA ALA A 52 -13.17 -13.76 3.39
C ALA A 52 -12.52 -14.86 2.52
N ARG A 53 -11.23 -15.13 2.76
CA ARG A 53 -10.47 -16.17 2.08
C ARG A 53 -10.11 -17.26 3.09
N PRO A 54 -11.01 -18.20 3.38
CA PRO A 54 -10.72 -19.27 4.32
C PRO A 54 -9.54 -20.12 3.82
N MET A 55 -8.62 -20.46 4.72
CA MET A 55 -7.53 -21.37 4.41
C MET A 55 -8.10 -22.80 4.35
N PRO A 56 -7.97 -23.53 3.22
CA PRO A 56 -8.47 -24.89 3.17
C PRO A 56 -7.68 -25.79 4.14
N GLY A 57 -8.34 -26.84 4.65
CA GLY A 57 -7.85 -27.62 5.79
C GLY A 57 -6.44 -28.19 5.59
N ALA A 58 -6.12 -28.69 4.39
CA ALA A 58 -4.78 -29.21 4.09
C ALA A 58 -3.68 -28.13 4.21
N GLN A 59 -3.95 -26.92 3.73
CA GLN A 59 -3.05 -25.78 3.84
C GLN A 59 -2.92 -25.32 5.30
N ALA A 60 -4.01 -25.37 6.06
CA ALA A 60 -3.99 -25.06 7.50
C ALA A 60 -3.12 -26.05 8.27
N SER A 61 -3.24 -27.35 7.99
CA SER A 61 -2.40 -28.39 8.60
C SER A 61 -0.92 -28.19 8.26
N LEU A 62 -0.58 -27.87 7.01
CA LEU A 62 0.80 -27.59 6.61
C LEU A 62 1.37 -26.32 7.26
N ALA A 63 0.56 -25.26 7.36
CA ALA A 63 0.97 -24.03 8.04
C ALA A 63 1.24 -24.28 9.53
N TYR A 64 0.39 -25.06 10.20
CA TYR A 64 0.58 -25.45 11.60
C TYR A 64 1.82 -26.32 11.80
N ALA A 65 2.02 -27.32 10.94
CA ALA A 65 3.22 -28.17 11.00
C ALA A 65 4.52 -27.34 10.84
N ARG A 66 4.53 -26.37 9.92
CA ARG A 66 5.66 -25.45 9.75
C ARG A 66 5.88 -24.56 10.98
N TYR A 67 4.79 -24.08 11.59
CA TYR A 67 4.86 -23.30 12.82
C TYR A 67 5.49 -24.13 13.95
N MET A 68 5.03 -25.36 14.16
CA MET A 68 5.63 -26.27 15.15
C MET A 68 7.13 -26.50 14.89
N LYS A 69 7.49 -26.79 13.63
CA LYS A 69 8.88 -27.01 13.22
C LYS A 69 9.79 -25.80 13.47
N SER A 70 9.26 -24.58 13.43
CA SER A 70 10.07 -23.37 13.64
C SER A 70 10.70 -23.30 15.04
N PHE A 71 10.07 -23.93 16.04
CA PHE A 71 10.59 -23.99 17.41
C PHE A 71 11.71 -25.01 17.60
N GLU A 72 11.92 -25.92 16.65
CA GLU A 72 13.01 -26.90 16.70
C GLU A 72 14.37 -26.26 16.37
N THR A 73 14.37 -25.08 15.75
CA THR A 73 15.59 -24.35 15.39
C THR A 73 15.86 -23.27 16.44
N ALA A 74 16.93 -23.42 17.21
CA ALA A 74 17.34 -22.40 18.16
C ALA A 74 17.72 -21.09 17.45
N ILE A 75 17.33 -19.96 18.04
CA ILE A 75 17.81 -18.65 17.63
C ILE A 75 19.32 -18.57 17.94
N PRO A 76 20.18 -18.28 16.95
CA PRO A 76 21.60 -18.09 17.21
C PRO A 76 21.86 -16.91 18.14
N GLU A 77 22.92 -16.98 18.95
CA GLU A 77 23.38 -15.87 19.79
C GLU A 77 23.76 -14.64 18.95
N ARG A 78 24.25 -14.87 17.73
CA ARG A 78 24.59 -13.82 16.75
C ARG A 78 24.13 -14.25 15.37
N TYR A 79 23.48 -13.33 14.66
CA TYR A 79 23.30 -13.42 13.23
C TYR A 79 24.52 -12.78 12.57
N GLY A 80 25.19 -13.51 11.68
CA GLY A 80 26.30 -12.94 10.91
C GLY A 80 25.83 -11.76 10.05
N SER A 81 26.73 -10.83 9.73
CA SER A 81 26.40 -9.77 8.79
C SER A 81 26.53 -10.27 7.34
N SER A 82 25.64 -9.82 6.45
CA SER A 82 25.78 -10.09 5.00
C SER A 82 27.10 -9.55 4.43
N LEU A 83 27.70 -8.56 5.09
CA LEU A 83 29.01 -7.99 4.77
C LEU A 83 30.17 -8.94 5.09
N GLU A 84 30.12 -9.67 6.20
CA GLU A 84 31.11 -10.71 6.55
C GLU A 84 31.03 -11.90 5.58
N GLN A 85 29.81 -12.28 5.19
CA GLN A 85 29.59 -13.41 4.30
C GLN A 85 29.96 -13.11 2.84
N ALA A 86 29.96 -11.83 2.45
CA ALA A 86 30.36 -11.37 1.12
C ALA A 86 31.89 -11.30 0.91
N GLY A 87 32.70 -11.80 1.85
CA GLY A 87 34.14 -11.97 1.67
C GLY A 87 34.88 -10.69 1.30
N ARG A 88 34.51 -9.55 1.91
CA ARG A 88 35.20 -8.29 1.62
C ARG A 88 36.64 -8.38 2.12
N PRO A 89 37.66 -8.07 1.28
CA PRO A 89 38.98 -7.75 1.81
C PRO A 89 38.81 -6.57 2.78
N ALA A 90 39.48 -6.64 3.93
CA ALA A 90 39.48 -5.57 4.91
C ALA A 90 39.88 -4.27 4.20
N LEU A 91 38.93 -3.37 3.96
CA LEU A 91 39.24 -2.00 3.61
C LEU A 91 39.80 -1.40 4.91
N ASP A 92 41.12 -1.38 5.00
CA ASP A 92 41.87 -0.60 5.98
C ASP A 92 41.59 0.89 5.71
N VAL A 93 40.41 1.35 6.14
CA VAL A 93 40.08 2.78 6.14
C VAL A 93 40.53 3.31 7.48
N ASN A 94 41.79 3.71 7.54
CA ASN A 94 42.33 4.43 8.66
C ASN A 94 41.73 5.85 8.66
N TYR A 95 40.82 6.13 9.61
CA TYR A 95 40.20 7.44 9.79
C TYR A 95 41.13 8.49 10.42
N HIS A 96 42.39 8.15 10.67
CA HIS A 96 43.34 9.04 11.34
C HIS A 96 44.00 10.08 10.42
N ASP A 97 43.76 10.02 9.11
CA ASP A 97 44.32 10.97 8.13
C ASP A 97 43.29 12.00 7.63
N ALA A 98 42.14 12.11 8.30
CA ALA A 98 41.06 13.02 7.94
C ALA A 98 41.02 14.27 8.86
N ASP A 99 42.17 14.89 9.09
CA ASP A 99 42.32 16.19 9.76
C ASP A 99 43.07 17.20 8.87
#